data_AF-A0A6C0EAE2-F1
#
_entry.id   AF-A0A6C0EAE2-F1
#
_cell.length_a   1.000
_cell.length_b   1.000
_cell.length_c   1.000
_cell.angle_alpha   90.00
_cell.angle_beta   90.00
_cell.angle_gamma   90.00
#
_symmetry.space_group_name_H-M   'P 1'
#
loop_
_entity.id
_entity.type
_entity.pdbx_description
1 polymer ?
#
loop_
_entity_poly.entity_id
_entity_poly.type
_entity_poly.pdbx_seq_one_letter_code
_entity_poly.pdbx_strand_id
1 'polypeptide(L)'
;MDILIETYAANWLTKLFNSIIIVSVVYFLAVLWRNTNNNTVLTKPNTNNDKVLRNNNVYSGKKFNELTKGKKFYKLTNEYDTHFSFKYKNGLNIDTNKFNPANTCSSGGLYFTDSSNVSYWYDRFNYEYKYIREVTVPNDALVYVEDLKYKADKIVVSGKSLIEKSDIWKNNDFINSLTHKMIEEYFPKLKHQNKNLVKKVLHMIPEYIDFVKNRTVEYCRISLEKYGDAIKYIKNPTDDDYIKIIQRDISFLKYIKNPSAKVLEYVVRNYEDALNFIPNPSIDLIKLSLEEFPSAIKFVKQTDEICNIAIKNDPSVIRYIKNKTYDHYKLAIEMCDKYHSILVEEDPCLVEEILEYYPSLLEYVKHQSDEACTIAIKKDPSTIRFVHSQTPELCNLAISLDVNCSKYIKNFALLSDKMFIKVIRANKKIMDMLYVDQLRNQ
;
A
#
# COMPACT_ATOMS: atom_id res chain seq x y z
N MET A 1 -24.73 24.00 38.58
CA MET A 1 -24.04 22.74 38.24
C MET A 1 -24.78 22.01 37.13
N ASP A 2 -26.10 22.15 37.04
CA ASP A 2 -26.93 21.42 36.05
C ASP A 2 -26.78 21.90 34.59
N ILE A 3 -26.56 23.19 34.36
CA ILE A 3 -26.39 23.75 32.99
C ILE A 3 -25.09 23.26 32.31
N LEU A 4 -24.05 22.94 33.09
CA LEU A 4 -22.75 22.45 32.61
C LEU A 4 -22.79 20.96 32.24
N ILE A 5 -23.68 20.18 32.85
CA ILE A 5 -23.87 18.75 32.57
C ILE A 5 -24.69 18.56 31.28
N GLU A 6 -25.73 19.39 31.07
CA GLU A 6 -26.53 19.36 29.84
C GLU A 6 -25.73 19.75 28.59
N THR A 7 -24.83 20.74 28.69
CA THR A 7 -23.96 21.13 27.56
C THR A 7 -22.92 20.05 27.23
N TYR A 8 -22.37 19.35 28.22
CA TYR A 8 -21.45 18.23 27.98
C TYR A 8 -22.15 17.00 27.39
N ALA A 9 -23.35 16.67 27.88
CA ALA A 9 -24.14 15.55 27.36
C ALA A 9 -24.60 15.80 25.91
N ALA A 10 -25.05 17.02 25.59
CA ALA A 10 -25.44 17.39 24.24
C ALA A 10 -24.27 17.30 23.25
N ASN A 11 -23.08 17.76 23.65
CA ASN A 11 -21.86 17.75 22.83
C ASN A 11 -21.30 16.33 22.64
N TRP A 12 -21.47 15.46 23.63
CA TRP A 12 -21.13 14.03 23.53
C TRP A 12 -22.09 13.28 22.62
N LEU A 13 -23.40 13.56 22.72
CA LEU A 13 -24.43 12.99 21.83
C LEU A 13 -24.26 13.45 20.38
N THR A 14 -23.88 14.71 20.13
CA THR A 14 -23.59 15.17 18.75
C THR A 14 -22.33 14.52 18.19
N LYS A 15 -21.29 14.32 19.00
CA LYS A 15 -20.09 13.57 18.56
C LYS A 15 -20.39 12.10 18.31
N LEU A 16 -21.23 11.47 19.11
CA LEU A 16 -21.69 10.09 18.90
C LEU A 16 -22.56 9.97 17.64
N PHE A 17 -23.48 10.91 17.42
CA PHE A 17 -24.31 10.96 16.20
C PHE A 17 -23.47 11.19 14.95
N ASN A 18 -22.51 12.12 14.97
CA ASN A 18 -21.64 12.37 13.82
C ASN A 18 -20.72 11.18 13.53
N SER A 19 -20.25 10.44 14.54
CA SER A 19 -19.46 9.22 14.32
C SER A 19 -20.31 8.05 13.80
N ILE A 20 -21.56 7.89 14.24
CA ILE A 20 -22.50 6.91 13.69
C ILE A 20 -22.86 7.26 12.23
N ILE A 21 -23.08 8.55 11.92
CA ILE A 21 -23.38 9.01 10.56
C ILE A 21 -22.16 8.79 9.65
N ILE A 22 -20.94 9.09 10.09
CA ILE A 22 -19.73 8.86 9.29
C ILE A 22 -19.52 7.36 9.02
N VAL A 23 -19.69 6.49 10.01
CA VAL A 23 -19.60 5.03 9.82
C VAL A 23 -20.69 4.54 8.85
N SER A 24 -21.90 5.08 8.96
CA SER A 24 -23.02 4.71 8.08
C SER A 24 -22.83 5.22 6.65
N VAL A 25 -22.26 6.42 6.47
CA VAL A 25 -21.98 7.02 5.15
C VAL A 25 -20.78 6.35 4.49
N VAL A 26 -19.73 6.00 5.23
CA VAL A 26 -18.60 5.20 4.70
C VAL A 26 -19.08 3.79 4.31
N TYR A 27 -19.94 3.17 5.13
CA TYR A 27 -20.60 1.91 4.78
C TYR A 27 -21.45 2.05 3.51
N PHE A 28 -22.25 3.10 3.40
CA PHE A 28 -23.11 3.35 2.23
C PHE A 28 -22.30 3.66 0.97
N LEU A 29 -21.20 4.41 1.07
CA LEU A 29 -20.29 4.71 -0.04
C LEU A 29 -19.47 3.48 -0.45
N ALA A 30 -19.05 2.62 0.48
CA ALA A 30 -18.39 1.35 0.16
C ALA A 30 -19.35 0.37 -0.53
N VAL A 31 -20.62 0.32 -0.10
CA VAL A 31 -21.69 -0.44 -0.75
C VAL A 31 -22.00 0.11 -2.14
N LEU A 32 -22.09 1.43 -2.31
CA LEU A 32 -22.32 2.08 -3.61
C LEU A 32 -21.14 1.87 -4.57
N TRP A 33 -19.90 2.02 -4.10
CA TRP A 33 -18.69 1.78 -4.90
C TRP A 33 -18.59 0.31 -5.36
N ARG A 34 -19.01 -0.64 -4.51
CA ARG A 34 -19.15 -2.06 -4.90
C ARG A 34 -20.26 -2.28 -5.91
N ASN A 35 -21.42 -1.64 -5.76
CA ASN A 35 -22.53 -1.78 -6.70
C ASN A 35 -22.24 -1.18 -8.08
N THR A 36 -21.38 -0.15 -8.17
CA THR A 36 -20.96 0.43 -9.46
C THR A 36 -19.86 -0.35 -10.16
N ASN A 37 -19.05 -1.14 -9.42
CA ASN A 37 -17.92 -1.91 -9.97
C ASN A 37 -18.18 -3.42 -10.08
N ASN A 38 -19.25 -3.95 -9.47
CA ASN A 38 -19.66 -5.34 -9.65
C ASN A 38 -20.52 -5.52 -10.90
N ASN A 39 -19.91 -5.35 -12.08
CA ASN A 39 -20.28 -6.22 -13.19
C ASN A 39 -19.69 -7.60 -12.90
N THR A 40 -20.31 -8.33 -11.98
CA THR A 40 -19.95 -9.72 -11.66
C THR A 40 -20.24 -10.57 -12.88
N VAL A 41 -19.24 -10.72 -13.73
CA VAL A 41 -19.15 -11.89 -14.61
C VAL A 41 -19.13 -13.09 -13.68
N LEU A 42 -20.26 -13.82 -13.59
CA LEU A 42 -20.33 -15.10 -12.89
C LEU A 42 -19.34 -16.05 -13.55
N THR A 43 -18.10 -16.09 -13.06
CA THR A 43 -17.10 -17.07 -13.51
C THR A 43 -17.61 -18.45 -13.11
N LYS A 44 -17.75 -19.36 -14.08
CA LYS A 44 -18.13 -20.76 -13.80
C LYS A 44 -17.16 -21.31 -12.73
N PRO A 45 -17.66 -22.03 -11.70
CA PRO A 45 -16.80 -22.70 -10.73
C PRO A 45 -15.77 -23.58 -11.46
N ASN A 46 -14.54 -23.67 -10.93
CA ASN A 46 -13.47 -24.46 -11.53
C ASN A 46 -13.83 -25.96 -11.40
N THR A 47 -14.33 -26.57 -12.48
CA THR A 47 -14.94 -27.92 -12.52
C THR A 47 -13.91 -29.07 -12.51
N ASN A 48 -12.80 -28.93 -11.77
CA ASN A 48 -11.75 -29.96 -11.75
C ASN A 48 -12.16 -31.26 -11.01
N ASN A 49 -13.28 -31.26 -10.27
CA ASN A 49 -13.67 -32.39 -9.42
C ASN A 49 -14.61 -33.40 -10.07
N ASP A 50 -14.98 -33.26 -11.35
CA ASP A 50 -15.92 -34.20 -11.99
C ASP A 50 -15.51 -34.65 -13.40
N LYS A 51 -14.27 -35.11 -13.56
CA LYS A 51 -13.85 -35.83 -14.78
C LYS A 51 -14.58 -37.17 -15.01
N VAL A 52 -15.38 -37.64 -14.05
CA VAL A 52 -16.02 -38.97 -14.08
C VAL A 52 -17.33 -39.00 -14.88
N LEU A 53 -18.08 -37.90 -14.93
CA LEU A 53 -19.31 -37.78 -15.72
C LEU A 53 -19.01 -36.92 -16.95
N ARG A 54 -18.87 -37.52 -18.13
CA ARG A 54 -18.73 -36.74 -19.37
C ARG A 54 -20.03 -35.98 -19.65
N ASN A 55 -19.90 -34.69 -20.00
CA ASN A 55 -21.01 -33.82 -20.35
C ASN A 55 -21.78 -34.39 -21.56
N ASN A 56 -23.10 -34.48 -21.43
CA ASN A 56 -24.07 -34.92 -22.45
C ASN A 56 -24.34 -36.44 -22.57
N ASN A 57 -24.12 -37.22 -21.52
CA ASN A 57 -24.54 -38.62 -21.48
C ASN A 57 -25.87 -38.81 -20.73
N VAL A 58 -26.67 -39.78 -21.20
CA VAL A 58 -27.82 -40.32 -20.47
C VAL A 58 -27.40 -41.56 -19.68
N TYR A 59 -27.73 -41.57 -18.41
CA TYR A 59 -27.46 -42.68 -17.49
C TYR A 59 -28.78 -43.22 -16.94
N SER A 60 -28.83 -44.52 -16.65
CA SER A 60 -29.85 -45.03 -15.73
C SER A 60 -29.59 -44.45 -14.34
N GLY A 61 -30.66 -44.27 -13.55
CA GLY A 61 -30.55 -43.77 -12.19
C GLY A 61 -29.65 -44.66 -11.33
N LYS A 62 -29.68 -45.98 -11.54
CA LYS A 62 -28.75 -46.92 -10.89
C LYS A 62 -27.29 -46.57 -11.20
N LYS A 63 -26.95 -46.38 -12.49
CA LYS A 63 -25.58 -46.06 -12.89
C LYS A 63 -25.16 -44.67 -12.40
N PHE A 64 -26.07 -43.70 -12.44
CA PHE A 64 -25.83 -42.36 -11.89
C PHE A 64 -25.49 -42.43 -10.39
N ASN A 65 -26.34 -43.10 -9.60
CA ASN A 65 -26.15 -43.26 -8.16
C ASN A 65 -24.82 -43.96 -7.81
N GLU A 66 -24.39 -44.95 -8.60
CA GLU A 66 -23.07 -45.60 -8.47
C GLU A 66 -21.91 -44.63 -8.71
N LEU A 67 -22.00 -43.80 -9.77
CA LEU A 67 -20.95 -42.85 -10.14
C LEU A 67 -20.87 -41.65 -9.19
N THR A 68 -21.99 -41.29 -8.55
CA THR A 68 -22.07 -40.14 -7.64
C THR A 68 -22.15 -40.55 -6.17
N LYS A 69 -21.63 -41.73 -5.83
CA LYS A 69 -21.65 -42.25 -4.47
C LYS A 69 -21.00 -41.26 -3.49
N GLY A 70 -21.75 -40.91 -2.44
CA GLY A 70 -21.31 -39.95 -1.42
C GLY A 70 -21.67 -38.48 -1.72
N LYS A 71 -22.14 -38.16 -2.93
CA LYS A 71 -22.66 -36.82 -3.24
C LYS A 71 -24.07 -36.62 -2.72
N LYS A 72 -24.37 -35.36 -2.42
CA LYS A 72 -25.72 -34.89 -2.09
C LYS A 72 -26.24 -33.97 -3.19
N PHE A 73 -27.53 -34.09 -3.46
CA PHE A 73 -28.22 -33.33 -4.49
C PHE A 73 -29.36 -32.52 -3.90
N TYR A 74 -29.64 -31.40 -4.54
CA TYR A 74 -30.54 -30.39 -4.03
C TYR A 74 -31.41 -29.80 -5.14
N LYS A 75 -32.62 -29.43 -4.73
CA LYS A 75 -33.56 -28.63 -5.50
C LYS A 75 -33.90 -27.37 -4.73
N LEU A 76 -33.74 -26.23 -5.39
CA LEU A 76 -34.23 -24.94 -4.93
C LEU A 76 -35.65 -24.71 -5.44
N THR A 77 -36.54 -24.25 -4.57
CA THR A 77 -37.93 -23.88 -4.88
C THR A 77 -38.31 -22.54 -4.24
N ASN A 78 -39.27 -21.85 -4.84
CA ASN A 78 -39.85 -20.63 -4.27
C ASN A 78 -40.92 -20.94 -3.20
N GLU A 79 -41.61 -19.92 -2.72
CA GLU A 79 -42.64 -20.07 -1.69
C GLU A 79 -43.84 -20.95 -2.09
N TYR A 80 -44.11 -21.06 -3.39
CA TYR A 80 -45.21 -21.85 -3.97
C TYR A 80 -44.81 -23.30 -4.27
N ASP A 81 -43.62 -23.73 -3.85
CA ASP A 81 -43.03 -25.03 -4.15
C ASP A 81 -42.82 -25.27 -5.67
N THR A 82 -42.59 -24.19 -6.41
CA THR A 82 -42.40 -24.23 -7.88
C THR A 82 -40.97 -23.90 -8.29
N HIS A 83 -40.56 -24.45 -9.42
CA HIS A 83 -39.43 -23.99 -10.22
C HIS A 83 -39.93 -23.89 -11.66
N PHE A 84 -40.07 -22.66 -12.17
CA PHE A 84 -40.82 -22.36 -13.39
C PHE A 84 -42.25 -22.91 -13.30
N SER A 85 -42.72 -23.65 -14.31
CA SER A 85 -44.08 -24.17 -14.39
C SER A 85 -44.32 -25.45 -13.59
N PHE A 86 -43.27 -26.10 -13.05
CA PHE A 86 -43.43 -27.37 -12.34
C PHE A 86 -43.60 -27.16 -10.83
N LYS A 87 -44.66 -27.76 -10.25
CA LYS A 87 -44.95 -27.76 -8.82
C LYS A 87 -44.47 -29.04 -8.15
N TYR A 88 -43.54 -28.91 -7.20
CA TYR A 88 -42.89 -30.03 -6.53
C TYR A 88 -43.64 -30.46 -5.26
N LYS A 89 -43.90 -31.76 -5.13
CA LYS A 89 -44.44 -32.38 -3.91
C LYS A 89 -43.36 -33.17 -3.16
N ASN A 90 -43.61 -33.45 -1.87
CA ASN A 90 -42.76 -34.38 -1.12
C ASN A 90 -42.87 -35.78 -1.74
N GLY A 91 -41.76 -36.50 -1.81
CA GLY A 91 -41.70 -37.83 -2.41
C GLY A 91 -41.45 -37.77 -3.93
N LEU A 92 -42.02 -38.74 -4.67
CA LEU A 92 -41.78 -38.92 -6.10
C LEU A 92 -42.42 -37.81 -6.94
N ASN A 93 -41.61 -37.19 -7.79
CA ASN A 93 -42.00 -36.22 -8.81
C ASN A 93 -41.57 -36.76 -10.17
N ILE A 94 -42.47 -36.79 -11.14
CA ILE A 94 -42.25 -37.26 -12.51
C ILE A 94 -42.52 -36.08 -13.42
N ASP A 95 -41.62 -35.80 -14.36
CA ASP A 95 -41.87 -34.75 -15.37
C ASP A 95 -43.05 -35.16 -16.25
N THR A 96 -43.92 -34.21 -16.55
CA THR A 96 -45.05 -34.41 -17.47
C THR A 96 -44.62 -34.34 -18.93
N ASN A 97 -43.46 -33.75 -19.21
CA ASN A 97 -42.89 -33.66 -20.55
C ASN A 97 -42.06 -34.91 -20.88
N LYS A 98 -42.04 -35.29 -22.16
CA LYS A 98 -41.16 -36.36 -22.65
C LYS A 98 -39.70 -36.03 -22.33
N PHE A 99 -38.97 -37.00 -21.77
CA PHE A 99 -37.56 -36.82 -21.41
C PHE A 99 -36.73 -36.42 -22.63
N ASN A 100 -35.96 -35.34 -22.50
CA ASN A 100 -35.19 -34.74 -23.58
C ASN A 100 -33.74 -34.48 -23.11
N PRO A 101 -32.79 -35.32 -23.52
CA PRO A 101 -31.37 -35.19 -23.18
C PRO A 101 -30.59 -34.35 -24.21
N ALA A 102 -31.23 -33.37 -24.86
CA ALA A 102 -30.58 -32.50 -25.85
C ALA A 102 -30.56 -31.03 -25.39
N ASN A 103 -29.46 -30.33 -25.70
CA ASN A 103 -29.20 -28.92 -25.42
C ASN A 103 -29.21 -28.56 -23.92
N THR A 104 -28.49 -27.50 -23.55
CA THR A 104 -28.55 -26.96 -22.18
C THR A 104 -29.87 -26.22 -21.97
N CYS A 105 -30.49 -26.40 -20.79
CA CYS A 105 -31.75 -25.73 -20.42
C CYS A 105 -32.98 -26.08 -21.29
N SER A 106 -33.06 -27.29 -21.85
CA SER A 106 -34.26 -27.76 -22.57
C SER A 106 -35.36 -28.27 -21.64
N SER A 107 -36.61 -28.17 -22.06
CA SER A 107 -37.75 -28.85 -21.41
C SER A 107 -37.60 -30.39 -21.48
N GLY A 108 -38.34 -31.15 -20.67
CA GLY A 108 -38.29 -32.62 -20.70
C GLY A 108 -37.35 -33.25 -19.68
N GLY A 109 -37.48 -32.88 -18.41
CA GLY A 109 -36.80 -33.44 -17.24
C GLY A 109 -36.69 -32.44 -16.09
N LEU A 110 -36.71 -32.94 -14.85
CA LEU A 110 -36.64 -32.18 -13.62
C LEU A 110 -35.19 -31.87 -13.25
N TYR A 111 -34.84 -30.58 -13.26
CA TYR A 111 -33.50 -30.11 -12.93
C TYR A 111 -33.18 -30.17 -11.44
N PHE A 112 -31.97 -30.58 -11.08
CA PHE A 112 -31.39 -30.52 -9.73
C PHE A 112 -29.88 -30.27 -9.81
N THR A 113 -29.23 -30.01 -8.68
CA THR A 113 -27.80 -29.66 -8.62
C THR A 113 -27.13 -30.27 -7.39
N ASP A 114 -25.80 -30.37 -7.38
CA ASP A 114 -25.04 -30.83 -6.22
C ASP A 114 -24.68 -29.65 -5.28
N SER A 115 -24.15 -29.97 -4.10
CA SER A 115 -23.79 -28.98 -3.08
C SER A 115 -22.85 -27.87 -3.57
N SER A 116 -21.95 -28.16 -4.53
CA SER A 116 -20.94 -27.20 -5.02
C SER A 116 -21.51 -26.15 -5.98
N ASN A 117 -22.75 -26.35 -6.44
CA ASN A 117 -23.37 -25.54 -7.48
C ASN A 117 -24.64 -24.82 -7.00
N VAL A 118 -25.09 -25.07 -5.76
CA VAL A 118 -26.29 -24.44 -5.17
C VAL A 118 -26.20 -22.91 -5.20
N SER A 119 -25.07 -22.35 -4.79
CA SER A 119 -24.87 -20.89 -4.73
C SER A 119 -24.88 -20.23 -6.10
N TYR A 120 -24.24 -20.88 -7.09
CA TYR A 120 -24.27 -20.43 -8.48
C TYR A 120 -25.70 -20.36 -9.01
N TRP A 121 -26.52 -21.37 -8.75
CA TRP A 121 -27.92 -21.40 -9.22
C TRP A 121 -28.84 -20.44 -8.45
N TYR A 122 -28.55 -20.17 -7.17
CA TYR A 122 -29.23 -19.15 -6.40
C TYR A 122 -29.02 -17.75 -7.00
N ASP A 123 -27.80 -17.46 -7.46
CA ASP A 123 -27.43 -16.15 -7.97
C ASP A 123 -27.81 -15.92 -9.44
N ARG A 124 -27.76 -16.99 -10.26
CA ARG A 124 -27.83 -16.87 -11.72
C ARG A 124 -29.18 -16.39 -12.26
N PHE A 125 -30.27 -16.68 -11.57
CA PHE A 125 -31.60 -16.29 -12.01
C PHE A 125 -32.15 -15.23 -11.06
N ASN A 126 -32.90 -14.27 -11.61
CA ASN A 126 -33.74 -13.37 -10.82
C ASN A 126 -35.00 -14.12 -10.34
N TYR A 127 -34.79 -15.28 -9.71
CA TYR A 127 -35.82 -16.18 -9.23
C TYR A 127 -35.73 -16.23 -7.70
N GLU A 128 -36.85 -15.98 -7.04
CA GLU A 128 -36.90 -15.87 -5.58
C GLU A 128 -36.94 -17.27 -4.93
N TYR A 129 -35.77 -17.88 -4.82
CA TYR A 129 -35.63 -19.15 -4.10
C TYR A 129 -35.75 -18.92 -2.60
N LYS A 130 -36.62 -19.71 -1.95
CA LYS A 130 -36.90 -19.61 -0.50
C LYS A 130 -36.55 -20.90 0.24
N TYR A 131 -36.69 -22.03 -0.45
CA TYR A 131 -36.51 -23.35 0.13
C TYR A 131 -35.46 -24.16 -0.62
N ILE A 132 -34.77 -25.01 0.11
CA ILE A 132 -33.89 -26.05 -0.41
C ILE A 132 -34.40 -27.42 0.04
N ARG A 133 -34.32 -28.40 -0.85
CA ARG A 133 -34.85 -29.76 -0.68
C ARG A 133 -33.80 -30.76 -1.14
N GLU A 134 -33.52 -31.81 -0.36
CA GLU A 134 -32.65 -32.90 -0.80
C GLU A 134 -33.33 -33.71 -1.91
N VAL A 135 -32.52 -34.19 -2.85
CA VAL A 135 -32.95 -34.95 -4.02
C VAL A 135 -32.30 -36.33 -4.00
N THR A 136 -33.12 -37.35 -4.21
CA THR A 136 -32.67 -38.72 -4.49
C THR A 136 -33.17 -39.13 -5.88
N VAL A 137 -32.32 -39.80 -6.64
CA VAL A 137 -32.66 -40.27 -7.99
C VAL A 137 -33.08 -41.75 -7.93
N PRO A 138 -34.32 -42.11 -8.33
CA PRO A 138 -34.73 -43.50 -8.44
C PRO A 138 -33.84 -44.32 -9.38
N ASN A 139 -33.59 -45.59 -9.07
CA ASN A 139 -32.69 -46.44 -9.87
C ASN A 139 -33.18 -46.64 -11.32
N ASP A 140 -34.49 -46.54 -11.54
CA ASP A 140 -35.17 -46.67 -12.82
C ASP A 140 -35.42 -45.32 -13.53
N ALA A 141 -34.81 -44.22 -13.04
CA ALA A 141 -34.83 -42.92 -13.71
C ALA A 141 -33.89 -42.88 -14.92
N LEU A 142 -34.16 -41.98 -15.85
CA LEU A 142 -33.23 -41.52 -16.88
C LEU A 142 -32.63 -40.20 -16.43
N VAL A 143 -31.29 -40.13 -16.39
CA VAL A 143 -30.56 -38.95 -15.91
C VAL A 143 -29.65 -38.42 -17.01
N TYR A 144 -29.74 -37.14 -17.27
CA TYR A 144 -28.87 -36.40 -18.17
C TYR A 144 -27.99 -35.46 -17.36
N VAL A 145 -26.68 -35.51 -17.59
CA VAL A 145 -25.68 -34.70 -16.87
C VAL A 145 -25.23 -33.54 -17.74
N GLU A 146 -25.40 -32.32 -17.22
CA GLU A 146 -24.88 -31.07 -17.80
C GLU A 146 -23.76 -30.50 -16.90
N ASP A 147 -22.96 -29.56 -17.39
CA ASP A 147 -21.75 -29.03 -16.70
C ASP A 147 -21.91 -28.72 -15.20
N LEU A 148 -23.05 -28.13 -14.80
CA LEU A 148 -23.28 -27.60 -13.44
C LEU A 148 -24.61 -28.07 -12.83
N LYS A 149 -25.34 -28.94 -13.53
CA LYS A 149 -26.67 -29.39 -13.12
C LYS A 149 -27.01 -30.74 -13.76
N TYR A 150 -28.01 -31.37 -13.19
CA TYR A 150 -28.50 -32.67 -13.60
C TYR A 150 -29.98 -32.55 -13.93
N LYS A 151 -30.46 -33.40 -14.82
CA LYS A 151 -31.85 -33.44 -15.23
C LYS A 151 -32.32 -34.88 -15.28
N ALA A 152 -33.43 -35.20 -14.64
CA ALA A 152 -33.98 -36.56 -14.67
C ALA A 152 -35.47 -36.58 -15.03
N ASP A 153 -35.94 -37.66 -15.65
CA ASP A 153 -37.37 -37.86 -15.92
C ASP A 153 -38.21 -37.92 -14.63
N LYS A 154 -37.61 -38.41 -13.54
CA LYS A 154 -38.21 -38.44 -12.20
C LYS A 154 -37.18 -38.30 -11.09
N ILE A 155 -37.57 -37.63 -10.02
CA ILE A 155 -36.76 -37.45 -8.81
C ILE A 155 -37.62 -37.59 -7.55
N VAL A 156 -37.02 -38.05 -6.46
CA VAL A 156 -37.63 -38.02 -5.13
C VAL A 156 -37.12 -36.79 -4.40
N VAL A 157 -38.03 -35.95 -3.90
CA VAL A 157 -37.71 -34.69 -3.23
C VAL A 157 -38.12 -34.76 -1.76
N SER A 158 -37.24 -34.35 -0.85
CA SER A 158 -37.51 -34.30 0.58
C SER A 158 -38.54 -33.22 0.96
N GLY A 159 -38.88 -33.19 2.26
CA GLY A 159 -39.50 -32.02 2.87
C GLY A 159 -38.69 -30.74 2.63
N LYS A 160 -39.36 -29.58 2.69
CA LYS A 160 -38.74 -28.28 2.42
C LYS A 160 -38.13 -27.66 3.68
N SER A 161 -36.91 -27.15 3.54
CA SER A 161 -36.23 -26.36 4.56
C SER A 161 -35.99 -24.95 4.05
N LEU A 162 -36.24 -23.95 4.90
CA LEU A 162 -35.79 -22.58 4.64
C LEU A 162 -34.27 -22.59 4.43
N ILE A 163 -33.77 -21.83 3.45
CA ILE A 163 -32.34 -21.84 3.08
C ILE A 163 -31.48 -21.53 4.31
N GLU A 164 -31.83 -20.54 5.12
CA GLU A 164 -31.07 -20.14 6.32
C GLU A 164 -31.14 -21.14 7.48
N LYS A 165 -32.08 -22.09 7.44
CA LYS A 165 -32.26 -23.13 8.46
C LYS A 165 -31.78 -24.51 7.99
N SER A 166 -31.35 -24.62 6.75
CA SER A 166 -30.93 -25.88 6.13
C SER A 166 -29.55 -26.33 6.61
N ASP A 167 -29.34 -27.64 6.64
CA ASP A 167 -28.04 -28.25 6.92
C ASP A 167 -27.01 -28.05 5.80
N ILE A 168 -27.39 -27.46 4.66
CA ILE A 168 -26.47 -27.12 3.56
C ILE A 168 -25.30 -26.24 4.05
N TRP A 169 -25.51 -25.38 5.04
CA TRP A 169 -24.47 -24.53 5.64
C TRP A 169 -23.41 -25.30 6.44
N LYS A 170 -23.58 -26.62 6.63
CA LYS A 170 -22.58 -27.53 7.21
C LYS A 170 -21.77 -28.27 6.13
N ASN A 171 -22.17 -28.19 4.86
CA ASN A 171 -21.51 -28.87 3.76
C ASN A 171 -20.30 -28.05 3.26
N ASN A 172 -19.11 -28.66 3.22
CA ASN A 172 -17.88 -27.96 2.84
C ASN A 172 -17.83 -27.59 1.34
N ASP A 173 -18.40 -28.40 0.45
CA ASP A 173 -18.45 -28.10 -0.99
C ASP A 173 -19.33 -26.87 -1.26
N PHE A 174 -20.44 -26.76 -0.53
CA PHE A 174 -21.28 -25.58 -0.54
C PHE A 174 -20.54 -24.36 0.03
N ILE A 175 -19.92 -24.49 1.21
CA ILE A 175 -19.16 -23.39 1.81
C ILE A 175 -18.07 -22.89 0.85
N ASN A 176 -17.34 -23.80 0.21
CA ASN A 176 -16.26 -23.44 -0.72
C ASN A 176 -16.77 -22.70 -1.98
N SER A 177 -17.99 -22.98 -2.40
CA SER A 177 -18.66 -22.37 -3.56
C SER A 177 -19.51 -21.15 -3.20
N LEU A 178 -19.60 -20.73 -1.94
CA LEU A 178 -20.40 -19.57 -1.53
C LEU A 178 -20.05 -18.31 -2.33
N THR A 179 -21.09 -17.60 -2.72
CA THR A 179 -21.01 -16.31 -3.43
C THR A 179 -21.22 -15.16 -2.46
N HIS A 180 -20.80 -13.95 -2.87
CA HIS A 180 -21.01 -12.74 -2.07
C HIS A 180 -22.50 -12.51 -1.76
N LYS A 181 -23.39 -12.65 -2.76
CA LYS A 181 -24.83 -12.44 -2.62
C LYS A 181 -25.44 -13.33 -1.53
N MET A 182 -25.16 -14.64 -1.56
CA MET A 182 -25.66 -15.55 -0.52
C MET A 182 -25.08 -15.23 0.86
N ILE A 183 -23.80 -14.87 0.95
CA ILE A 183 -23.19 -14.48 2.24
C ILE A 183 -23.90 -13.25 2.80
N GLU A 184 -24.07 -12.21 2.00
CA GLU A 184 -24.72 -10.96 2.40
C GLU A 184 -26.15 -11.19 2.87
N GLU A 185 -26.91 -12.03 2.15
CA GLU A 185 -28.31 -12.26 2.46
C GLU A 185 -28.52 -13.14 3.70
N TYR A 186 -27.68 -14.17 3.89
CA TYR A 186 -27.97 -15.23 4.85
C TYR A 186 -27.03 -15.26 6.06
N PHE A 187 -25.74 -14.95 5.91
CA PHE A 187 -24.77 -15.12 7.00
C PHE A 187 -25.17 -14.43 8.31
N PRO A 188 -25.70 -13.18 8.32
CA PRO A 188 -26.18 -12.53 9.54
C PRO A 188 -27.36 -13.25 10.21
N LYS A 189 -28.17 -13.98 9.44
CA LYS A 189 -29.39 -14.67 9.89
C LYS A 189 -29.10 -16.09 10.41
N LEU A 190 -27.95 -16.67 10.10
CA LEU A 190 -27.64 -18.06 10.42
C LEU A 190 -27.58 -18.31 11.92
N LYS A 191 -28.30 -19.33 12.40
CA LYS A 191 -28.26 -19.75 13.81
C LYS A 191 -26.90 -20.30 14.20
N HIS A 192 -26.31 -21.13 13.35
CA HIS A 192 -25.02 -21.80 13.58
C HIS A 192 -24.02 -21.39 12.50
N GLN A 193 -22.86 -20.91 12.92
CA GLN A 193 -21.75 -20.52 12.06
C GLN A 193 -20.55 -21.41 12.41
N ASN A 194 -20.33 -22.48 11.64
CA ASN A 194 -19.21 -23.39 11.88
C ASN A 194 -17.87 -22.74 11.48
N LYS A 195 -16.76 -23.34 11.90
CA LYS A 195 -15.40 -22.81 11.66
C LYS A 195 -15.10 -22.55 10.19
N ASN A 196 -15.41 -23.50 9.30
CA ASN A 196 -15.10 -23.38 7.87
C ASN A 196 -15.90 -22.24 7.22
N LEU A 197 -17.18 -22.14 7.57
CA LEU A 197 -18.05 -21.07 7.10
C LEU A 197 -17.56 -19.69 7.55
N VAL A 198 -17.25 -19.52 8.84
CA VAL A 198 -16.74 -18.24 9.36
C VAL A 198 -15.45 -17.86 8.66
N LYS A 199 -14.49 -18.78 8.54
CA LYS A 199 -13.22 -18.50 7.84
C LYS A 199 -13.43 -18.10 6.39
N LYS A 200 -14.26 -18.84 5.65
CA LYS A 200 -14.58 -18.53 4.25
C LYS A 200 -15.16 -17.13 4.13
N VAL A 201 -16.13 -16.78 4.99
CA VAL A 201 -16.76 -15.46 4.98
C VAL A 201 -15.74 -14.37 5.29
N LEU A 202 -14.91 -14.51 6.32
CA LEU A 202 -13.93 -13.47 6.68
C LEU A 202 -12.81 -13.29 5.64
N HIS A 203 -12.42 -14.35 4.93
CA HIS A 203 -11.46 -14.22 3.82
C HIS A 203 -12.04 -13.47 2.61
N MET A 204 -13.35 -13.58 2.39
CA MET A 204 -14.07 -12.91 1.30
C MET A 204 -14.52 -11.49 1.68
N ILE A 205 -15.08 -11.34 2.88
CA ILE A 205 -15.72 -10.12 3.40
C ILE A 205 -15.27 -9.93 4.87
N PRO A 206 -14.04 -9.43 5.10
CA PRO A 206 -13.46 -9.28 6.44
C PRO A 206 -14.31 -8.45 7.42
N GLU A 207 -15.05 -7.46 6.92
CA GLU A 207 -15.94 -6.61 7.72
C GLU A 207 -17.13 -7.39 8.33
N TYR A 208 -17.40 -8.61 7.87
CA TYR A 208 -18.46 -9.46 8.43
C TYR A 208 -18.09 -10.06 9.79
N ILE A 209 -16.91 -9.75 10.33
CA ILE A 209 -16.55 -10.04 11.72
C ILE A 209 -17.60 -9.53 12.72
N ASP A 210 -18.33 -8.48 12.37
CA ASP A 210 -19.41 -7.90 13.18
C ASP A 210 -20.59 -8.88 13.35
N PHE A 211 -20.83 -9.73 12.36
CA PHE A 211 -21.90 -10.73 12.35
C PHE A 211 -21.47 -12.11 12.86
N VAL A 212 -20.21 -12.27 13.27
CA VAL A 212 -19.70 -13.54 13.83
C VAL A 212 -20.18 -13.70 15.27
N LYS A 213 -21.01 -14.73 15.52
CA LYS A 213 -21.62 -14.97 16.83
C LYS A 213 -20.62 -15.35 17.91
N ASN A 214 -19.77 -16.34 17.63
CA ASN A 214 -18.71 -16.81 18.53
C ASN A 214 -17.37 -16.26 18.07
N ARG A 215 -17.20 -14.95 18.21
CA ARG A 215 -16.00 -14.24 17.76
C ARG A 215 -14.80 -14.67 18.58
N THR A 216 -13.75 -15.15 17.90
CA THR A 216 -12.49 -15.54 18.51
C THR A 216 -11.38 -14.60 18.06
N VAL A 217 -10.27 -14.57 18.80
CA VAL A 217 -9.07 -13.81 18.39
C VAL A 217 -8.54 -14.31 17.03
N GLU A 218 -8.63 -15.62 16.76
CA GLU A 218 -8.29 -16.19 15.44
C GLU A 218 -9.09 -15.54 14.31
N TYR A 219 -10.41 -15.37 14.48
CA TYR A 219 -11.28 -14.74 13.49
C TYR A 219 -11.03 -13.24 13.33
N CYS A 220 -10.79 -12.53 14.43
CA CYS A 220 -10.38 -11.13 14.36
C CYS A 220 -9.08 -10.98 13.56
N ARG A 221 -8.10 -11.87 13.77
CA ARG A 221 -6.81 -11.86 13.05
C ARG A 221 -6.93 -12.18 11.56
N ILE A 222 -7.81 -13.12 11.18
CA ILE A 222 -8.13 -13.35 9.75
C ILE A 222 -8.69 -12.08 9.13
N SER A 223 -9.58 -11.39 9.85
CA SER A 223 -10.19 -10.15 9.35
C SER A 223 -9.16 -9.02 9.25
N LEU A 224 -8.25 -8.93 10.22
CA LEU A 224 -7.18 -7.92 10.26
C LEU A 224 -6.26 -7.94 9.04
N GLU A 225 -6.09 -9.09 8.38
CA GLU A 225 -5.30 -9.19 7.14
C GLU A 225 -5.79 -8.20 6.08
N LYS A 226 -7.10 -7.91 6.06
CA LYS A 226 -7.75 -7.08 5.03
C LYS A 226 -8.55 -5.90 5.59
N TYR A 227 -8.82 -5.86 6.90
CA TYR A 227 -9.68 -4.87 7.54
C TYR A 227 -9.14 -4.47 8.92
N GLY A 228 -8.41 -3.34 8.96
CA GLY A 228 -7.71 -2.86 10.16
C GLY A 228 -8.63 -2.58 11.35
N ASP A 229 -9.87 -2.14 11.09
CA ASP A 229 -10.88 -1.88 12.12
C ASP A 229 -11.27 -3.12 12.93
N ALA A 230 -10.96 -4.34 12.45
CA ALA A 230 -11.14 -5.56 13.23
C ALA A 230 -10.33 -5.57 14.53
N ILE A 231 -9.30 -4.70 14.66
CA ILE A 231 -8.47 -4.57 15.87
C ILE A 231 -9.31 -4.25 17.11
N LYS A 232 -10.42 -3.51 16.96
CA LYS A 232 -11.34 -3.14 18.04
C LYS A 232 -11.96 -4.35 18.76
N TYR A 233 -11.91 -5.52 18.13
CA TYR A 233 -12.43 -6.78 18.66
C TYR A 233 -11.40 -7.66 19.34
N ILE A 234 -10.13 -7.25 19.37
CA ILE A 234 -9.06 -7.97 20.07
C ILE A 234 -8.85 -7.30 21.43
N LYS A 235 -9.24 -7.99 22.52
CA LYS A 235 -9.16 -7.44 23.89
C LYS A 235 -7.74 -7.05 24.30
N ASN A 236 -6.73 -7.78 23.82
CA ASN A 236 -5.31 -7.54 24.08
C ASN A 236 -4.52 -7.75 22.77
N PRO A 237 -4.47 -6.77 21.86
CA PRO A 237 -3.69 -6.89 20.64
C PRO A 237 -2.20 -7.05 20.96
N THR A 238 -1.51 -7.91 20.21
CA THR A 238 -0.04 -8.03 20.31
C THR A 238 0.64 -6.99 19.43
N ASP A 239 1.94 -6.79 19.62
CA ASP A 239 2.75 -5.97 18.72
C ASP A 239 2.62 -6.42 17.25
N ASP A 240 2.53 -7.73 16.99
CA ASP A 240 2.34 -8.25 15.63
C ASP A 240 0.96 -7.92 15.05
N ASP A 241 -0.08 -7.83 15.90
CA ASP A 241 -1.41 -7.39 15.46
C ASP A 241 -1.39 -5.89 15.07
N TYR A 242 -0.66 -5.07 15.84
CA TYR A 242 -0.48 -3.65 15.53
C TYR A 242 0.38 -3.42 14.28
N ILE A 243 1.48 -4.14 14.14
CA ILE A 243 2.34 -4.04 12.95
C ILE A 243 1.56 -4.39 11.68
N LYS A 244 0.68 -5.40 11.73
CA LYS A 244 -0.18 -5.76 10.58
C LYS A 244 -1.13 -4.64 10.14
N ILE A 245 -1.72 -3.90 11.06
CA ILE A 245 -2.61 -2.78 10.68
C ILE A 245 -1.80 -1.58 10.16
N ILE A 246 -0.64 -1.32 10.74
CA ILE A 246 0.28 -0.26 10.30
C ILE A 246 0.79 -0.52 8.89
N GLN A 247 1.12 -1.78 8.56
CA GLN A 247 1.51 -2.23 7.20
C GLN A 247 0.50 -1.84 6.11
N ARG A 248 -0.77 -1.64 6.47
CA ARG A 248 -1.81 -1.22 5.53
C ARG A 248 -1.91 0.29 5.43
N ASP A 249 -1.83 0.97 6.57
CA ASP A 249 -1.87 2.42 6.68
C ASP A 249 -1.21 2.85 8.00
N ILE A 250 -0.12 3.61 7.91
CA ILE A 250 0.59 4.15 9.07
C ILE A 250 -0.32 5.02 9.96
N SER A 251 -1.39 5.60 9.40
CA SER A 251 -2.35 6.40 10.15
C SER A 251 -3.04 5.61 11.27
N PHE A 252 -3.01 4.27 11.24
CA PHE A 252 -3.49 3.43 12.33
C PHE A 252 -2.69 3.58 13.64
N LEU A 253 -1.44 4.05 13.57
CA LEU A 253 -0.60 4.29 14.75
C LEU A 253 -1.28 5.20 15.78
N LYS A 254 -2.07 6.18 15.32
CA LYS A 254 -2.80 7.13 16.19
C LYS A 254 -3.85 6.46 17.09
N TYR A 255 -4.28 5.24 16.76
CA TYR A 255 -5.24 4.47 17.55
C TYR A 255 -4.55 3.54 18.58
N ILE A 256 -3.22 3.43 18.54
CA ILE A 256 -2.47 2.58 19.45
C ILE A 256 -2.12 3.40 20.68
N LYS A 257 -2.80 3.13 21.80
CA LYS A 257 -2.46 3.76 23.08
C LYS A 257 -1.13 3.19 23.59
N ASN A 258 -0.12 4.05 23.71
CA ASN A 258 1.22 3.70 24.20
C ASN A 258 1.86 2.55 23.39
N PRO A 259 2.23 2.78 22.11
CA PRO A 259 2.88 1.76 21.29
C PRO A 259 4.18 1.28 21.94
N SER A 260 4.45 -0.02 21.83
CA SER A 260 5.68 -0.62 22.35
C SER A 260 6.91 -0.15 21.56
N ALA A 261 8.10 -0.33 22.14
CA ALA A 261 9.35 -0.05 21.45
C ALA A 261 9.46 -0.81 20.11
N LYS A 262 9.02 -2.08 20.08
CA LYS A 262 9.01 -2.91 18.86
C LYS A 262 8.12 -2.32 17.77
N VAL A 263 6.94 -1.82 18.12
CA VAL A 263 6.03 -1.19 17.16
C VAL A 263 6.62 0.13 16.64
N LEU A 264 7.17 0.96 17.53
CA LEU A 264 7.79 2.23 17.15
C LEU A 264 9.03 2.04 16.26
N GLU A 265 9.91 1.09 16.60
CA GLU A 265 11.06 0.72 15.78
C GLU A 265 10.62 0.24 14.39
N TYR A 266 9.61 -0.63 14.32
CA TYR A 266 9.07 -1.07 13.03
C TYR A 266 8.61 0.12 12.17
N VAL A 267 7.90 1.07 12.78
CA VAL A 267 7.38 2.26 12.08
C VAL A 267 8.52 3.12 11.52
N VAL A 268 9.50 3.50 12.34
CA VAL A 268 10.58 4.40 11.87
C VAL A 268 11.52 3.76 10.85
N ARG A 269 11.63 2.43 10.83
CA ARG A 269 12.44 1.71 9.83
C ARG A 269 11.76 1.51 8.49
N ASN A 270 10.43 1.66 8.40
CA ASN A 270 9.68 1.32 7.19
C ASN A 270 8.98 2.52 6.54
N TYR A 271 8.90 3.67 7.23
CA TYR A 271 8.18 4.84 6.74
C TYR A 271 9.00 6.12 6.95
N GLU A 272 9.28 6.86 5.87
CA GLU A 272 10.04 8.13 5.91
C GLU A 272 9.34 9.19 6.77
N ASP A 273 8.00 9.22 6.75
CA ASP A 273 7.18 10.19 7.49
C ASP A 273 6.71 9.69 8.86
N ALA A 274 7.27 8.58 9.34
CA ALA A 274 6.97 7.98 10.64
C ALA A 274 6.92 8.98 11.80
N LEU A 275 7.95 9.82 11.90
CA LEU A 275 8.11 10.76 13.01
C LEU A 275 6.99 11.82 13.05
N ASN A 276 6.30 12.08 11.94
CA ASN A 276 5.13 12.97 11.90
C ASN A 276 3.93 12.41 12.70
N PHE A 277 3.87 11.09 12.88
CA PHE A 277 2.78 10.40 13.60
C PHE A 277 3.12 10.10 15.06
N ILE A 278 4.36 10.36 15.49
CA ILE A 278 4.86 10.02 16.83
C ILE A 278 5.05 11.33 17.61
N PRO A 279 4.15 11.68 18.53
CA PRO A 279 4.31 12.89 19.33
C PRO A 279 5.49 12.73 20.31
N ASN A 280 6.40 13.71 20.31
CA ASN A 280 7.57 13.76 21.19
C ASN A 280 8.42 12.46 21.15
N PRO A 281 9.00 12.09 19.98
CA PRO A 281 9.80 10.88 19.87
C PRO A 281 11.08 11.00 20.73
N SER A 282 11.54 9.88 21.29
CA SER A 282 12.82 9.85 22.03
C SER A 282 13.98 10.08 21.07
N ILE A 283 15.11 10.57 21.59
CA ILE A 283 16.29 10.80 20.76
C ILE A 283 16.75 9.52 20.06
N ASP A 284 16.74 8.37 20.74
CA ASP A 284 17.14 7.08 20.16
C ASP A 284 16.25 6.67 19.00
N LEU A 285 14.95 6.94 19.09
CA LEU A 285 14.00 6.66 18.03
C LEU A 285 14.19 7.60 16.82
N ILE A 286 14.51 8.86 17.07
CA ILE A 286 14.90 9.82 16.02
C ILE A 286 16.17 9.35 15.32
N LYS A 287 17.21 8.95 16.08
CA LYS A 287 18.47 8.44 15.52
C LYS A 287 18.20 7.25 14.60
N LEU A 288 17.41 6.29 15.09
CA LEU A 288 17.03 5.11 14.31
C LEU A 288 16.29 5.47 13.02
N SER A 289 15.38 6.44 13.07
CA SER A 289 14.69 6.92 11.89
C SER A 289 15.63 7.60 10.90
N LEU A 290 16.64 8.33 11.37
CA LEU A 290 17.60 9.07 10.54
C LEU A 290 18.70 8.16 9.97
N GLU A 291 18.94 7.00 10.54
CA GLU A 291 19.80 5.96 9.95
C GLU A 291 19.16 5.39 8.67
N GLU A 292 17.84 5.19 8.68
CA GLU A 292 17.10 4.62 7.55
C GLU A 292 16.66 5.69 6.56
N PHE A 293 16.15 6.81 7.08
CA PHE A 293 15.60 7.93 6.31
C PHE A 293 16.13 9.27 6.82
N PRO A 294 17.33 9.69 6.40
CA PRO A 294 17.92 10.97 6.82
C PRO A 294 17.00 12.19 6.56
N SER A 295 16.17 12.17 5.51
CA SER A 295 15.20 13.23 5.19
C SER A 295 14.07 13.37 6.22
N ALA A 296 13.86 12.39 7.11
CA ALA A 296 12.88 12.44 8.19
C ALA A 296 13.16 13.58 9.20
N ILE A 297 14.36 14.18 9.16
CA ILE A 297 14.72 15.38 9.94
C ILE A 297 13.72 16.54 9.79
N LYS A 298 12.98 16.60 8.67
CA LYS A 298 11.93 17.60 8.43
C LYS A 298 10.74 17.51 9.40
N PHE A 299 10.56 16.37 10.07
CA PHE A 299 9.43 16.09 10.98
C PHE A 299 9.76 16.24 12.46
N VAL A 300 11.00 16.58 12.81
CA VAL A 300 11.45 16.70 14.21
C VAL A 300 11.97 18.07 14.55
N LYS A 301 12.12 18.34 15.85
CA LYS A 301 12.86 19.51 16.32
C LYS A 301 14.34 19.35 15.97
N GLN A 302 14.83 20.24 15.14
CA GLN A 302 16.22 20.26 14.66
C GLN A 302 17.14 20.87 15.73
N THR A 303 17.80 20.02 16.53
CA THR A 303 18.93 20.41 17.38
C THR A 303 20.24 20.11 16.67
N ASP A 304 21.35 20.73 17.06
CA ASP A 304 22.66 20.48 16.44
C ASP A 304 23.04 18.99 16.51
N GLU A 305 22.72 18.28 17.59
CA GLU A 305 22.92 16.82 17.69
C GLU A 305 22.15 16.07 16.59
N ILE A 306 20.86 16.37 16.41
CA ILE A 306 20.00 15.70 15.43
C ILE A 306 20.45 16.05 13.99
N CYS A 307 20.77 17.31 13.73
CA CYS A 307 21.28 17.78 12.45
C CYS A 307 22.59 17.07 12.08
N ASN A 308 23.53 16.99 13.01
CA ASN A 308 24.82 16.33 12.79
C ASN A 308 24.66 14.83 12.51
N ILE A 309 23.72 14.17 13.19
CA ILE A 309 23.42 12.75 12.94
C ILE A 309 22.83 12.57 11.53
N ALA A 310 21.86 13.40 11.14
CA ALA A 310 21.28 13.32 9.80
C ALA A 310 22.33 13.55 8.70
N ILE A 311 23.19 14.57 8.84
CA ILE A 311 24.26 14.88 7.86
C ILE A 311 25.26 13.73 7.76
N LYS A 312 25.63 13.10 8.88
CA LYS A 312 26.54 11.95 8.89
C LYS A 312 25.97 10.74 8.14
N ASN A 313 24.65 10.56 8.14
CA ASN A 313 24.01 9.46 7.40
C ASN A 313 23.80 9.82 5.92
N ASP A 314 23.36 11.04 5.62
CA ASP A 314 23.31 11.57 4.24
C ASP A 314 23.52 13.09 4.23
N PRO A 315 24.65 13.59 3.72
CA PRO A 315 24.91 15.04 3.67
C PRO A 315 23.88 15.82 2.84
N SER A 316 23.11 15.15 1.96
CA SER A 316 22.06 15.78 1.16
C SER A 316 20.95 16.41 1.99
N VAL A 317 20.78 15.97 3.24
CA VAL A 317 19.73 16.46 4.12
C VAL A 317 19.97 17.88 4.62
N ILE A 318 21.16 18.42 4.40
CA ILE A 318 21.48 19.82 4.72
C ILE A 318 20.46 20.78 4.12
N ARG A 319 19.90 20.49 2.94
CA ARG A 319 18.81 21.25 2.30
C ARG A 319 17.53 21.35 3.15
N TYR A 320 17.29 20.37 4.03
CA TYR A 320 16.13 20.30 4.92
C TYR A 320 16.38 20.93 6.30
N ILE A 321 17.63 21.30 6.62
CA ILE A 321 17.99 21.98 7.87
C ILE A 321 17.64 23.46 7.75
N LYS A 322 16.84 23.99 8.69
CA LYS A 322 16.34 25.38 8.62
C LYS A 322 17.38 26.41 9.03
N ASN A 323 18.01 26.23 10.18
CA ASN A 323 18.98 27.16 10.75
C ASN A 323 20.37 26.54 10.65
N LYS A 324 20.96 26.58 9.45
CA LYS A 324 22.28 26.01 9.20
C LYS A 324 23.36 26.87 9.85
N THR A 325 24.43 26.22 10.30
CA THR A 325 25.61 26.87 10.87
C THR A 325 26.83 26.41 10.09
N TYR A 326 27.95 27.12 10.21
CA TYR A 326 29.21 26.71 9.61
C TYR A 326 29.58 25.25 9.92
N ASP A 327 29.40 24.79 11.17
CA ASP A 327 29.70 23.41 11.56
C ASP A 327 28.86 22.37 10.77
N HIS A 328 27.61 22.70 10.43
CA HIS A 328 26.77 21.83 9.60
C HIS A 328 27.31 21.72 8.18
N TYR A 329 27.72 22.86 7.58
CA TYR A 329 28.33 22.88 6.25
C TYR A 329 29.64 22.12 6.21
N LYS A 330 30.52 22.39 7.18
CA LYS A 330 31.79 21.72 7.33
C LYS A 330 31.60 20.21 7.44
N LEU A 331 30.68 19.75 8.28
CA LEU A 331 30.39 18.33 8.42
C LEU A 331 29.86 17.71 7.12
N ALA A 332 29.00 18.41 6.37
CA ALA A 332 28.49 17.92 5.09
C ALA A 332 29.60 17.79 4.03
N ILE A 333 30.53 18.75 4.00
CA ILE A 333 31.72 18.73 3.13
C ILE A 333 32.62 17.54 3.47
N GLU A 334 32.96 17.38 4.75
CA GLU A 334 33.82 16.29 5.24
C GLU A 334 33.25 14.91 4.91
N MET A 335 31.93 14.77 4.84
CA MET A 335 31.26 13.50 4.56
C MET A 335 31.17 13.19 3.05
N CYS A 336 31.07 14.18 2.16
CA CYS A 336 31.01 13.92 0.71
C CYS A 336 31.35 15.14 -0.16
N ASP A 337 32.40 14.98 -0.98
CA ASP A 337 32.88 15.99 -1.96
C ASP A 337 31.81 16.47 -2.96
N LYS A 338 30.75 15.70 -3.19
CA LYS A 338 29.69 16.06 -4.15
C LYS A 338 28.87 17.28 -3.67
N TYR A 339 28.84 17.57 -2.38
CA TYR A 339 28.06 18.68 -1.83
C TYR A 339 28.76 20.03 -1.89
N HIS A 340 30.03 20.06 -2.29
CA HIS A 340 30.78 21.27 -2.56
C HIS A 340 30.01 22.30 -3.42
N SER A 341 29.26 21.86 -4.43
CA SER A 341 28.47 22.76 -5.27
C SER A 341 27.16 23.24 -4.65
N ILE A 342 26.44 22.35 -3.97
CA ILE A 342 25.12 22.64 -3.38
C ILE A 342 25.24 23.65 -2.24
N LEU A 343 26.25 23.50 -1.40
CA LEU A 343 26.42 24.31 -0.18
C LEU A 343 26.69 25.78 -0.48
N VAL A 344 27.36 26.05 -1.59
CA VAL A 344 27.77 27.39 -1.99
C VAL A 344 26.64 28.15 -2.70
N GLU A 345 25.65 27.43 -3.25
CA GLU A 345 24.48 28.04 -3.90
C GLU A 345 23.36 28.41 -2.92
N GLU A 346 23.19 27.66 -1.82
CA GLU A 346 22.02 27.79 -0.95
C GLU A 346 22.12 28.89 0.13
N ASP A 347 23.32 29.33 0.54
CA ASP A 347 23.48 30.30 1.64
C ASP A 347 24.70 31.23 1.46
N PRO A 348 24.51 32.40 0.82
CA PRO A 348 25.58 33.35 0.55
C PRO A 348 26.30 33.87 1.80
N CYS A 349 25.67 33.86 2.98
CA CYS A 349 26.21 34.47 4.19
C CYS A 349 27.37 33.68 4.83
N LEU A 350 27.59 32.43 4.41
CA LEU A 350 28.63 31.54 4.97
C LEU A 350 29.73 31.21 3.95
N VAL A 351 29.66 31.80 2.75
CA VAL A 351 30.61 31.53 1.66
C VAL A 351 32.03 31.89 2.08
N GLU A 352 32.22 33.07 2.67
CA GLU A 352 33.52 33.53 3.14
C GLU A 352 34.12 32.59 4.21
N GLU A 353 33.31 32.12 5.16
CA GLU A 353 33.74 31.21 6.22
C GLU A 353 34.12 29.83 5.68
N ILE A 354 33.37 29.32 4.69
CA ILE A 354 33.69 28.05 4.01
C ILE A 354 35.02 28.17 3.24
N LEU A 355 35.23 29.27 2.51
CA LEU A 355 36.45 29.48 1.70
C LEU A 355 37.71 29.67 2.55
N GLU A 356 37.58 30.10 3.80
CA GLU A 356 38.69 30.19 4.75
C GLU A 356 39.36 28.83 5.01
N TYR A 357 38.60 27.74 4.88
CA TYR A 357 39.07 26.36 5.07
C TYR A 357 39.16 25.56 3.77
N TYR A 358 38.26 25.79 2.81
CA TYR A 358 38.18 25.09 1.53
C TYR A 358 38.21 26.07 0.35
N PRO A 359 39.35 26.71 0.06
CA PRO A 359 39.43 27.80 -0.92
C PRO A 359 39.16 27.34 -2.36
N SER A 360 39.35 26.06 -2.69
CA SER A 360 39.02 25.50 -4.00
C SER A 360 37.52 25.52 -4.33
N LEU A 361 36.65 25.63 -3.32
CA LEU A 361 35.19 25.68 -3.53
C LEU A 361 34.72 26.97 -4.19
N LEU A 362 35.61 27.95 -4.34
CA LEU A 362 35.37 29.15 -5.12
C LEU A 362 34.86 28.83 -6.54
N GLU A 363 35.28 27.70 -7.11
CA GLU A 363 34.81 27.17 -8.40
C GLU A 363 33.29 27.06 -8.50
N TYR A 364 32.61 26.73 -7.40
CA TYR A 364 31.17 26.52 -7.35
C TYR A 364 30.38 27.76 -6.89
N VAL A 365 31.05 28.84 -6.52
CA VAL A 365 30.39 30.09 -6.11
C VAL A 365 29.82 30.78 -7.34
N LYS A 366 28.49 30.75 -7.49
CA LYS A 366 27.81 31.39 -8.63
C LYS A 366 28.00 32.91 -8.66
N HIS A 367 27.92 33.56 -7.50
CA HIS A 367 28.07 35.01 -7.33
C HIS A 367 29.27 35.30 -6.41
N GLN A 368 30.46 35.40 -7.01
CA GLN A 368 31.71 35.65 -6.29
C GLN A 368 31.82 37.13 -5.89
N SER A 369 31.92 37.40 -4.58
CA SER A 369 32.30 38.72 -4.06
C SER A 369 33.82 38.90 -4.12
N ASP A 370 34.29 40.15 -4.19
CA ASP A 370 35.74 40.44 -4.13
C ASP A 370 36.35 39.93 -2.81
N GLU A 371 35.58 39.95 -1.72
CA GLU A 371 35.97 39.42 -0.41
C GLU A 371 36.15 37.90 -0.45
N ALA A 372 35.17 37.16 -0.96
CA ALA A 372 35.25 35.70 -1.14
C ALA A 372 36.44 35.29 -2.02
N CYS A 373 36.64 35.98 -3.16
CA CYS A 373 37.81 35.75 -4.02
C CYS A 373 39.13 36.04 -3.29
N THR A 374 39.19 37.14 -2.52
CA THR A 374 40.38 37.53 -1.77
C THR A 374 40.73 36.50 -0.69
N ILE A 375 39.73 36.01 0.06
CA ILE A 375 39.90 34.97 1.08
C ILE A 375 40.46 33.70 0.43
N ALA A 376 39.83 33.23 -0.64
CA ALA A 376 40.26 32.02 -1.34
C ALA A 376 41.70 32.14 -1.88
N ILE A 377 42.06 33.27 -2.51
CA ILE A 377 43.41 33.51 -3.05
C ILE A 377 44.46 33.61 -1.94
N LYS A 378 44.13 34.24 -0.79
CA LYS A 378 45.04 34.32 0.35
C LYS A 378 45.38 32.93 0.91
N LYS A 379 44.42 32.00 0.88
CA LYS A 379 44.58 30.62 1.37
C LYS A 379 45.27 29.72 0.35
N ASP A 380 44.83 29.77 -0.90
CA ASP A 380 45.44 29.07 -2.03
C ASP A 380 45.48 30.03 -3.23
N PRO A 381 46.65 30.63 -3.53
CA PRO A 381 46.79 31.57 -4.64
C PRO A 381 46.36 31.00 -6.01
N SER A 382 46.39 29.66 -6.16
CA SER A 382 46.02 29.00 -7.41
C SER A 382 44.52 29.07 -7.73
N THR A 383 43.70 29.41 -6.73
CA THR A 383 42.24 29.61 -6.87
C THR A 383 41.88 30.82 -7.74
N ILE A 384 42.82 31.70 -8.06
CA ILE A 384 42.66 32.75 -9.09
C ILE A 384 42.17 32.17 -10.43
N ARG A 385 42.42 30.88 -10.69
CA ARG A 385 41.91 30.14 -11.86
C ARG A 385 40.38 30.03 -11.91
N PHE A 386 39.73 30.05 -10.74
CA PHE A 386 38.29 29.92 -10.57
C PHE A 386 37.56 31.27 -10.50
N VAL A 387 38.30 32.37 -10.41
CA VAL A 387 37.71 33.71 -10.36
C VAL A 387 37.08 34.04 -11.73
N HIS A 388 35.77 34.29 -11.70
CA HIS A 388 35.00 34.63 -12.90
C HIS A 388 35.50 35.95 -13.50
N SER A 389 35.57 37.01 -12.69
CA SER A 389 36.00 38.37 -13.08
C SER A 389 37.31 38.73 -12.38
N GLN A 390 38.43 38.54 -13.06
CA GLN A 390 39.75 38.87 -12.52
C GLN A 390 39.97 40.39 -12.51
N THR A 391 40.18 40.98 -11.34
CA THR A 391 40.53 42.40 -11.17
C THR A 391 42.05 42.58 -11.01
N PRO A 392 42.59 43.79 -11.26
CA PRO A 392 44.00 44.08 -11.00
C PRO A 392 44.42 43.74 -9.57
N GLU A 393 43.57 44.03 -8.58
CA GLU A 393 43.84 43.75 -7.17
C GLU A 393 43.99 42.24 -6.91
N LEU A 394 43.06 41.42 -7.40
CA LEU A 394 43.09 39.96 -7.23
C LEU A 394 44.26 39.33 -7.99
N CYS A 395 44.54 39.78 -9.22
CA CYS A 395 45.67 39.29 -10.02
C CYS A 395 47.02 39.62 -9.37
N ASN A 396 47.21 40.87 -8.94
CA ASN A 396 48.43 41.29 -8.26
C ASN A 396 48.60 40.54 -6.93
N LEU A 397 47.52 40.33 -6.17
CA LEU A 397 47.53 39.53 -4.95
C LEU A 397 48.00 38.10 -5.23
N ALA A 398 47.40 37.39 -6.18
CA ALA A 398 47.76 36.01 -6.51
C ALA A 398 49.25 35.87 -6.90
N ILE A 399 49.77 36.75 -7.77
CA ILE A 399 51.18 36.73 -8.19
C ILE A 399 52.14 37.15 -7.06
N SER A 400 51.68 38.03 -6.18
CA SER A 400 52.47 38.43 -5.01
C SER A 400 52.71 37.22 -4.09
N LEU A 401 51.71 36.36 -3.93
CA LEU A 401 51.76 35.17 -3.09
C LEU A 401 52.47 33.99 -3.78
N ASP A 402 52.10 33.65 -5.01
CA ASP A 402 52.75 32.61 -5.80
C ASP A 402 52.84 33.00 -7.28
N VAL A 403 54.07 33.20 -7.76
CA VAL A 403 54.34 33.60 -9.15
C VAL A 403 53.92 32.52 -10.17
N ASN A 404 53.84 31.25 -9.75
CA ASN A 404 53.41 30.15 -10.64
C ASN A 404 51.93 30.26 -11.01
N CYS A 405 51.14 31.04 -10.27
CA CYS A 405 49.74 31.32 -10.61
C CYS A 405 49.58 32.19 -11.86
N SER A 406 50.68 32.74 -12.41
CA SER A 406 50.70 33.47 -13.68
C SER A 406 50.08 32.71 -14.85
N LYS A 407 50.15 31.37 -14.86
CA LYS A 407 49.48 30.53 -15.85
C LYS A 407 47.94 30.62 -15.84
N TYR A 408 47.36 31.13 -14.77
CA TYR A 408 45.90 31.27 -14.58
C TYR A 408 45.43 32.72 -14.77
N ILE A 409 46.34 33.67 -14.99
CA ILE A 409 45.98 35.07 -15.26
C ILE A 409 45.52 35.18 -16.71
N LYS A 410 44.26 35.61 -16.91
CA LYS A 410 43.63 35.68 -18.24
C LYS A 410 44.17 36.83 -19.08
N ASN A 411 44.55 37.94 -18.43
CA ASN A 411 45.11 39.12 -19.09
C ASN A 411 46.25 39.72 -18.26
N PHE A 412 47.47 39.67 -18.77
CA PHE A 412 48.65 40.21 -18.09
C PHE A 412 48.62 41.74 -17.92
N ALA A 413 47.78 42.47 -18.65
CA ALA A 413 47.59 43.91 -18.45
C ALA A 413 46.94 44.26 -17.09
N LEU A 414 46.37 43.28 -16.38
CA LEU A 414 45.87 43.46 -15.02
C LEU A 414 46.99 43.47 -13.97
N LEU A 415 48.21 43.10 -14.34
CA LEU A 415 49.35 43.14 -13.44
C LEU A 415 49.96 44.53 -13.41
N SER A 416 50.34 44.98 -12.21
CA SER A 416 51.24 46.11 -12.05
C SER A 416 52.62 45.79 -12.66
N ASP A 417 53.34 46.80 -13.12
CA ASP A 417 54.70 46.65 -13.67
C ASP A 417 55.60 45.79 -12.78
N LYS A 418 55.50 45.99 -11.46
CA LYS A 418 56.24 45.22 -10.46
C LYS A 418 55.92 43.73 -10.50
N MET A 419 54.63 43.37 -10.57
CA MET A 419 54.22 41.96 -10.62
C MET A 419 54.48 41.34 -11.99
N PHE A 420 54.32 42.11 -13.08
CA PHE A 420 54.65 41.67 -14.43
C PHE A 420 56.13 41.31 -14.56
N ILE A 421 57.04 42.17 -14.08
CA ILE A 421 58.48 41.89 -14.02
C ILE A 421 58.77 40.64 -13.16
N LYS A 422 58.04 40.44 -12.05
CA LYS A 422 58.18 39.25 -11.21
C LYS A 422 57.85 37.96 -11.98
N VAL A 423 56.77 37.96 -12.78
CA VAL A 423 56.38 36.83 -13.64
C VAL A 423 57.44 36.54 -14.70
N ILE A 424 57.94 37.58 -15.37
CA ILE A 424 58.98 37.46 -16.41
C ILE A 424 60.25 36.81 -15.85
N ARG A 425 60.71 37.26 -14.67
CA ARG A 425 61.92 36.72 -14.03
C ARG A 425 61.77 35.25 -13.62
N ALA A 426 60.57 34.85 -13.22
CA ALA A 426 60.29 33.47 -12.81
C ALA A 426 60.14 32.50 -14.00
N ASN A 427 59.71 32.99 -15.16
CA ASN A 427 59.48 32.17 -16.36
C ASN A 427 60.50 32.52 -17.48
N LYS A 428 61.66 31.85 -17.48
CA LYS A 428 62.69 32.01 -18.54
C LYS A 428 62.15 31.91 -19.97
N LYS A 429 61.15 31.07 -20.23
CA LYS A 429 60.50 30.95 -21.56
C LYS A 429 59.71 32.19 -22.00
N ILE A 430 59.15 32.97 -21.07
CA ILE A 430 58.42 34.21 -21.39
C ILE A 430 59.40 35.34 -21.72
N MET A 431 60.55 35.39 -21.01
CA MET A 431 61.68 36.24 -21.40
C MET A 431 62.11 35.95 -22.84
N ASP A 432 62.29 34.68 -23.21
CA ASP A 432 62.72 34.30 -24.56
C ASP A 432 61.68 34.68 -25.64
N MET A 433 60.38 34.56 -25.37
CA MET A 433 59.31 34.99 -26.30
C MET A 433 59.25 36.51 -26.49
N LEU A 434 59.35 37.30 -25.41
CA LEU A 434 59.33 38.77 -25.48
C LEU A 434 60.60 39.32 -26.12
N TYR A 435 61.74 38.67 -25.90
CA TYR A 435 63.02 39.04 -26.55
C TYR A 435 62.97 38.82 -28.06
N VAL A 436 62.30 37.75 -28.53
CA VAL A 436 62.10 37.46 -29.96
C VAL A 436 61.16 38.47 -30.63
N ASP A 437 60.09 38.91 -29.96
CA ASP A 437 59.19 39.95 -30.51
C ASP A 437 59.82 41.35 -30.52
N GLN A 438 60.70 41.67 -29.55
CA GLN A 438 61.52 42.89 -29.62
C GLN A 438 62.53 42.87 -30.76
N LEU A 439 63.13 41.71 -31.05
CA LEU A 439 64.04 41.54 -32.19
C LEU A 439 63.32 41.50 -33.56
N ARG A 440 62.01 41.22 -33.60
CA ARG A 440 61.18 41.29 -34.83
C ARG A 440 60.62 42.68 -35.13
N ASN A 441 60.54 43.54 -34.12
CA ASN A 441 60.01 44.90 -34.22
C ASN A 441 61.11 45.99 -34.21
N GLN A 442 62.39 45.58 -34.27
CA GLN A 442 63.54 46.42 -34.61
C GLN A 442 63.99 46.07 -36.03
#